data_AF-A0A537V9H4-F1
#
_entry.id   AF-A0A537V9H4-F1
#
_cell.length_a   1.000
_cell.length_b   1.000
_cell.length_c   1.000
_cell.angle_alpha   90.00
_cell.angle_beta   90.00
_cell.angle_gamma   90.00
#
_symmetry.space_group_name_H-M   'P 1'
#
loop_
_entity.id
_entity.type
_entity.pdbx_description
1 polymer ?
#
loop_
_entity_poly.entity_id
_entity_poly.type
_entity_poly.pdbx_seq_one_letter_code
_entity_poly.pdbx_strand_id
1 'polypeptide(L)'
;MSLKAPLAVIISACFAIVAHGGAAQSAALPSVYDWITKDVCADASNQLATADPYDGCPAGTTQRDIQIGEALPYLNHDQPYTGHPDGYQRHDAYPVLDKAGNPLIVVEMDFGYDRPYGTFEAGDGDGYDLYSIHNGWVSVGGTRDGGGYSQTFWGSGCTDYNGWVFFPTSFLGNLTPGANGSTYQPIRGDYWEANAENWPGSCNVFSGFDNSTLTSWQFVPQYAFGGLNGAPVKNMDTIISTHGFQNTAQFASSGGLEVFYFTKQYGGTRWEAWAPAAQNRPPQQQQTCTGPTTMTYQGMAFTLVDCRDWSTTVLLSAGWEHPVWPVPDLNRLSNFHFATSLTSWTKAGPNTVASPLHSKAPIDTQAGAGVSYLSLGCGGVCRSTQMVYQDIPISKITAGLPYDFGISAVSHGTNAGALRITLNQVNSSGKVLQLNAVTATIPTGFRSYTDANSVYRAATFTGNTTAPLAIASGATAIRFAISPQTSNMTFDVLDACVMPRGQQ
;
A
#
# COMPACT_ATOMS: atom_id res chain seq x y z
N MET A 1 12.06 55.26 -60.54
CA MET A 1 13.07 54.24 -60.18
C MET A 1 13.64 54.59 -58.82
N SER A 2 13.76 53.60 -57.93
CA SER A 2 14.34 53.67 -56.57
C SER A 2 13.55 54.42 -55.49
N LEU A 3 12.56 53.76 -54.88
CA LEU A 3 12.11 54.06 -53.52
C LEU A 3 12.97 53.25 -52.54
N LYS A 4 13.91 53.92 -51.88
CA LYS A 4 14.70 53.38 -50.77
C LYS A 4 13.93 53.59 -49.47
N ALA A 5 13.73 52.50 -48.72
CA ALA A 5 13.18 52.49 -47.37
C ALA A 5 14.23 52.97 -46.34
N PRO A 6 13.80 53.62 -45.23
CA PRO A 6 14.56 53.64 -44.00
C PRO A 6 13.94 52.78 -42.89
N LEU A 7 14.84 52.04 -42.25
CA LEU A 7 14.81 51.42 -40.91
C LEU A 7 13.67 51.87 -39.97
N ALA A 8 12.88 50.91 -39.50
CA ALA A 8 12.11 51.00 -38.27
C ALA A 8 12.77 50.11 -37.19
N VAL A 9 13.12 50.72 -36.07
CA VAL A 9 13.65 50.07 -34.87
C VAL A 9 12.50 49.33 -34.18
N ILE A 10 12.60 47.99 -34.08
CA ILE A 10 11.68 47.18 -33.25
C ILE A 10 12.32 47.05 -31.86
N ILE A 11 11.70 47.70 -30.88
CA ILE A 11 11.98 47.48 -29.46
C ILE A 11 11.35 46.13 -29.09
N SER A 12 12.20 45.11 -28.94
CA SER A 12 11.77 43.79 -28.49
C SER A 12 11.60 43.80 -26.97
N ALA A 13 10.38 44.01 -26.50
CA ALA A 13 10.01 43.85 -25.09
C ALA A 13 10.04 42.36 -24.74
N CYS A 14 11.10 41.91 -24.07
CA CYS A 14 11.15 40.60 -23.42
C CYS A 14 10.19 40.61 -22.23
N PHE A 15 8.97 40.12 -22.42
CA PHE A 15 8.13 39.69 -21.30
C PHE A 15 8.67 38.36 -20.80
N ALA A 16 9.47 38.40 -19.73
CA ALA A 16 9.74 37.22 -18.92
C ALA A 16 8.43 36.79 -18.26
N ILE A 17 7.80 35.74 -18.79
CA ILE A 17 6.72 35.04 -18.10
C ILE A 17 7.38 34.27 -16.95
N VAL A 18 7.41 34.88 -15.77
CA VAL A 18 7.71 34.15 -14.54
C VAL A 18 6.51 33.24 -14.28
N ALA A 19 6.64 31.97 -14.68
CA ALA A 19 5.72 30.92 -14.27
C ALA A 19 5.82 30.79 -12.76
N HIS A 20 4.88 31.41 -12.04
CA HIS A 20 4.68 31.15 -10.63
C HIS A 20 4.00 29.78 -10.53
N GLY A 21 4.80 28.72 -10.60
CA GLY A 21 4.41 27.43 -10.08
C GLY A 21 4.31 27.56 -8.57
N GLY A 22 3.17 28.04 -8.08
CA GLY A 22 2.84 27.90 -6.67
C GLY A 22 2.69 26.41 -6.41
N ALA A 23 3.71 25.79 -5.81
CA ALA A 23 3.55 24.51 -5.15
C ALA A 23 2.44 24.71 -4.11
N ALA A 24 1.29 24.06 -4.32
CA ALA A 24 0.29 23.97 -3.27
C ALA A 24 0.97 23.31 -2.07
N GLN A 25 0.95 23.98 -0.93
CA GLN A 25 1.58 23.51 0.29
C GLN A 25 0.77 22.30 0.76
N SER A 26 1.37 21.09 0.71
CA SER A 26 0.73 19.87 1.18
C SER A 26 0.28 20.07 2.64
N ALA A 27 -0.97 19.71 2.93
CA ALA A 27 -1.55 19.95 4.23
C ALA A 27 -0.90 19.03 5.27
N ALA A 28 -0.30 19.63 6.31
CA ALA A 28 0.16 18.87 7.47
C ALA A 28 -1.04 18.20 8.16
N LEU A 29 -0.86 16.95 8.60
CA LEU A 29 -1.88 16.24 9.35
C LEU A 29 -1.99 16.79 10.79
N PRO A 30 -3.14 16.62 11.45
CA PRO A 30 -3.26 16.88 12.88
C PRO A 30 -2.26 16.05 13.70
N SER A 31 -1.76 16.60 14.82
CA SER A 31 -0.76 15.95 15.68
C SER A 31 -1.17 14.59 16.28
N VAL A 32 -2.42 14.18 16.12
CA VAL A 32 -2.86 12.82 16.50
C VAL A 32 -2.32 11.74 15.55
N TYR A 33 -1.85 12.12 14.35
CA TYR A 33 -1.25 11.20 13.36
C TYR A 33 0.24 10.97 13.56
N ASP A 34 0.91 11.81 14.35
CA ASP A 34 2.35 11.79 14.67
C ASP A 34 2.83 10.39 15.12
N TRP A 35 2.02 9.64 15.86
CA TRP A 35 2.37 8.29 16.33
C TRP A 35 2.25 7.18 15.28
N ILE A 36 1.62 7.45 14.14
CA ILE A 36 1.41 6.47 13.07
C ILE A 36 2.00 6.93 11.74
N THR A 37 2.64 8.10 11.70
CA THR A 37 3.27 8.67 10.52
C THR A 37 4.74 8.85 10.83
N LYS A 38 5.62 8.62 9.86
CA LYS A 38 7.03 8.87 10.09
C LYS A 38 7.39 10.37 10.00
N ASP A 39 8.46 10.73 10.68
CA ASP A 39 9.03 12.07 10.65
C ASP A 39 10.11 12.24 9.58
N VAL A 40 10.35 13.49 9.21
CA VAL A 40 11.42 13.94 8.31
C VAL A 40 12.04 15.24 8.84
N CYS A 41 13.24 15.55 8.37
CA CYS A 41 13.85 16.85 8.59
C CYS A 41 13.59 17.75 7.38
N ALA A 42 13.02 18.94 7.59
CA ALA A 42 12.71 19.88 6.52
C ALA A 42 13.25 21.29 6.83
N ASP A 43 13.71 22.01 5.81
CA ASP A 43 14.10 23.42 5.96
C ASP A 43 12.88 24.37 5.98
N ALA A 44 13.14 25.67 6.19
CA ALA A 44 12.08 26.69 6.18
C ALA A 44 11.38 26.88 4.83
N SER A 45 11.91 26.29 3.76
CA SER A 45 11.30 26.25 2.41
C SER A 45 10.59 24.91 2.14
N ASN A 46 10.37 24.11 3.19
CA ASN A 46 9.82 22.75 3.11
C ASN A 46 10.63 21.78 2.22
N GLN A 47 11.91 22.04 1.99
CA GLN A 47 12.77 21.06 1.33
C GLN A 47 13.25 20.02 2.34
N LEU A 48 13.04 18.76 2.00
CA LEU A 48 13.47 17.64 2.84
C LEU A 48 14.98 17.48 2.82
N ALA A 49 15.56 17.24 3.98
CA ALA A 49 16.95 16.86 4.15
C ALA A 49 17.09 15.34 4.23
N THR A 50 18.14 14.82 3.60
CA THR A 50 18.58 13.43 3.76
C THR A 50 19.20 13.25 5.14
N ALA A 51 18.35 13.00 6.14
CA ALA A 51 18.75 12.78 7.53
C ALA A 51 17.74 11.88 8.24
N ASP A 52 18.21 11.15 9.25
CA ASP A 52 17.37 10.42 10.19
C ASP A 52 16.97 11.37 11.34
N PRO A 53 15.67 11.68 11.54
CA PRO A 53 15.24 12.59 12.60
C PRO A 53 15.60 12.12 14.02
N TYR A 54 15.84 10.82 14.22
CA TYR A 54 16.25 10.28 15.52
C TYR A 54 17.60 10.87 16.00
N ASP A 55 18.55 11.07 15.08
CA ASP A 55 19.87 11.63 15.39
C ASP A 55 19.84 13.17 15.53
N GLY A 56 18.66 13.77 15.36
CA GLY A 56 18.45 15.19 15.31
C GLY A 56 18.59 15.76 13.89
N CYS A 57 17.81 16.81 13.62
CA CYS A 57 17.81 17.43 12.31
C CYS A 57 19.03 18.34 12.07
N PRO A 58 19.62 18.32 10.86
CA PRO A 58 20.73 19.21 10.49
C PRO A 58 20.42 20.69 10.72
N ALA A 59 21.46 21.50 10.94
CA ALA A 59 21.31 22.94 11.15
C ALA A 59 20.52 23.61 10.01
N GLY A 60 19.51 24.40 10.38
CA GLY A 60 18.60 25.05 9.41
C GLY A 60 17.39 24.20 9.01
N THR A 61 17.26 22.99 9.56
CA THR A 61 16.09 22.12 9.36
C THR A 61 15.40 21.81 10.69
N THR A 62 14.14 21.40 10.63
CA THR A 62 13.30 21.02 11.77
C THR A 62 12.60 19.70 11.49
N GLN A 63 12.45 18.90 12.53
CA GLN A 63 11.67 17.67 12.50
C GLN A 63 10.19 18.00 12.36
N ARG A 64 9.49 17.23 11.51
CA ARG A 64 8.04 17.21 11.38
C ARG A 64 7.60 15.92 10.71
N ASP A 65 6.32 15.59 10.82
CA ASP A 65 5.70 14.51 10.06
C ASP A 65 5.96 14.72 8.56
N ILE A 66 6.18 13.62 7.84
CA ILE A 66 6.16 13.65 6.38
C ILE A 66 4.77 14.08 5.89
N GLN A 67 4.73 14.95 4.89
CA GLN A 67 3.49 15.45 4.32
C GLN A 67 3.02 14.58 3.16
N ILE A 68 1.74 14.72 2.84
CA ILE A 68 1.12 13.96 1.75
C ILE A 68 1.85 14.27 0.45
N GLY A 69 2.32 13.21 -0.20
CA GLY A 69 2.99 13.24 -1.49
C GLY A 69 4.44 13.69 -1.51
N GLU A 70 5.07 13.88 -0.34
CA GLU A 70 6.50 14.05 -0.27
C GLU A 70 7.25 12.72 -0.52
N ALA A 71 8.37 12.77 -1.23
CA ALA A 71 9.23 11.61 -1.40
C ALA A 71 10.01 11.33 -0.10
N LEU A 72 10.20 10.06 0.23
CA LEU A 72 10.90 9.63 1.45
C LEU A 72 12.40 9.95 1.35
N PRO A 73 12.99 10.70 2.30
CA PRO A 73 14.43 11.00 2.31
C PRO A 73 15.26 9.86 2.92
N TYR A 74 14.61 8.91 3.58
CA TYR A 74 15.17 7.69 4.13
C TYR A 74 14.08 6.61 4.25
N LEU A 75 14.52 5.36 4.30
CA LEU A 75 13.64 4.18 4.43
C LEU A 75 13.88 3.48 5.76
N ASN A 76 12.83 2.94 6.35
CA ASN A 76 12.88 2.10 7.54
C ASN A 76 13.05 0.63 7.14
N HIS A 77 13.98 -0.06 7.79
CA HIS A 77 14.36 -1.44 7.51
C HIS A 77 14.44 -2.25 8.79
N ASP A 78 14.06 -3.53 8.72
CA ASP A 78 14.27 -4.45 9.83
C ASP A 78 15.76 -4.63 10.17
N GLN A 79 16.04 -5.08 11.39
CA GLN A 79 17.41 -5.25 11.85
C GLN A 79 18.19 -6.20 10.93
N PRO A 80 19.47 -5.90 10.64
CA PRO A 80 20.28 -6.73 9.77
C PRO A 80 20.47 -8.12 10.38
N TYR A 81 20.50 -9.18 9.57
CA TYR A 81 20.80 -10.54 10.03
C TYR A 81 21.48 -11.38 8.95
N THR A 82 21.82 -12.63 9.27
CA THR A 82 22.56 -13.51 8.34
C THR A 82 21.75 -13.75 7.06
N GLY A 83 22.31 -13.37 5.91
CA GLY A 83 21.65 -13.46 4.59
C GLY A 83 20.97 -12.17 4.15
N HIS A 84 20.72 -11.25 5.08
CA HIS A 84 20.07 -9.95 4.83
C HIS A 84 20.81 -8.85 5.61
N PRO A 85 22.01 -8.45 5.16
CA PRO A 85 22.88 -7.51 5.88
C PRO A 85 22.32 -6.08 5.94
N ASP A 86 21.33 -5.75 5.11
CA ASP A 86 20.66 -4.44 5.06
C ASP A 86 19.19 -4.54 5.51
N GLY A 87 18.82 -5.63 6.18
CA GLY A 87 17.42 -5.98 6.47
C GLY A 87 16.76 -6.74 5.32
N TYR A 88 15.73 -7.50 5.66
CA TYR A 88 14.87 -8.26 4.76
C TYR A 88 13.57 -7.54 4.40
N GLN A 89 13.08 -6.63 5.23
CA GLN A 89 11.80 -5.96 5.01
C GLN A 89 11.93 -4.46 5.26
N ARG A 90 11.37 -3.67 4.34
CA ARG A 90 11.11 -2.25 4.52
C ARG A 90 9.72 -2.01 5.09
N HIS A 91 9.62 -1.01 5.95
CA HIS A 91 8.37 -0.69 6.62
C HIS A 91 8.23 0.79 6.95
N ASP A 92 7.80 1.54 5.95
CA ASP A 92 7.61 2.98 6.02
C ASP A 92 6.12 3.34 6.20
N ALA A 93 5.84 4.32 7.06
CA ALA A 93 4.48 4.79 7.32
C ALA A 93 4.30 6.22 6.79
N TYR A 94 3.48 6.39 5.75
CA TYR A 94 3.33 7.68 5.07
C TYR A 94 1.86 8.01 4.77
N PRO A 95 1.50 9.30 4.78
CA PRO A 95 0.12 9.72 4.61
C PRO A 95 -0.28 9.85 3.13
N VAL A 96 -1.53 9.49 2.86
CA VAL A 96 -2.23 9.63 1.60
C VAL A 96 -3.64 10.15 1.88
N LEU A 97 -4.40 10.57 0.86
CA LEU A 97 -5.84 10.76 0.99
C LEU A 97 -6.60 9.66 0.26
N ASP A 98 -7.66 9.17 0.88
CA ASP A 98 -8.59 8.26 0.24
C ASP A 98 -9.38 8.95 -0.90
N LYS A 99 -10.24 8.19 -1.58
CA LYS A 99 -11.13 8.71 -2.64
C LYS A 99 -12.08 9.82 -2.17
N ALA A 100 -12.37 9.93 -0.88
CA ALA A 100 -13.21 10.96 -0.27
C ALA A 100 -12.42 12.18 0.26
N GLY A 101 -11.08 12.12 0.22
CA GLY A 101 -10.20 13.17 0.73
C GLY A 101 -9.89 13.05 2.23
N ASN A 102 -10.18 11.90 2.86
CA ASN A 102 -9.81 11.68 4.26
C ASN A 102 -8.36 11.17 4.35
N PRO A 103 -7.60 11.57 5.39
CA PRO A 103 -6.28 11.01 5.64
C PRO A 103 -6.32 9.51 5.90
N LEU A 104 -5.37 8.82 5.29
CA LEU A 104 -5.07 7.41 5.49
C LEU A 104 -3.56 7.30 5.56
N ILE A 105 -3.04 6.44 6.43
CA ILE A 105 -1.61 6.12 6.45
C ILE A 105 -1.45 4.75 5.78
N VAL A 106 -0.66 4.73 4.72
CA VAL A 106 -0.17 3.47 4.15
C VAL A 106 1.08 3.09 4.91
N VAL A 107 1.08 1.88 5.44
CA VAL A 107 2.22 1.29 6.11
C VAL A 107 2.72 0.14 5.28
N GLU A 108 3.91 0.31 4.70
CA GLU A 108 4.42 -0.64 3.74
C GLU A 108 5.02 -1.90 4.36
N MET A 109 4.79 -3.04 3.74
CA MET A 109 5.53 -4.28 3.92
C MET A 109 6.19 -4.62 2.58
N ASP A 110 7.40 -4.13 2.33
CA ASP A 110 8.14 -4.34 1.07
C ASP A 110 9.35 -5.24 1.35
N PHE A 111 9.35 -6.45 0.81
CA PHE A 111 10.33 -7.49 1.14
C PHE A 111 11.47 -7.57 0.12
N GLY A 112 12.68 -7.49 0.64
CA GLY A 112 13.93 -7.57 -0.10
C GLY A 112 14.27 -9.01 -0.49
N TYR A 113 13.65 -9.50 -1.55
CA TYR A 113 14.02 -10.75 -2.21
C TYR A 113 15.17 -10.54 -3.21
N ASP A 114 15.06 -11.04 -4.44
CA ASP A 114 16.07 -10.89 -5.51
C ASP A 114 15.78 -9.68 -6.44
N ARG A 115 14.79 -8.87 -6.09
CA ARG A 115 14.32 -7.70 -6.84
C ARG A 115 14.64 -6.40 -6.10
N PRO A 116 14.80 -5.28 -6.81
CA PRO A 116 14.80 -3.98 -6.15
C PRO A 116 13.44 -3.78 -5.47
N TYR A 117 13.49 -3.39 -4.20
CA TYR A 117 12.37 -2.80 -3.48
C TYR A 117 11.58 -1.79 -4.32
N GLY A 118 10.33 -1.53 -3.94
CA GLY A 118 9.43 -0.60 -4.62
C GLY A 118 8.69 -1.18 -5.82
N THR A 119 8.90 -2.46 -6.12
CA THR A 119 8.04 -3.23 -7.04
C THR A 119 7.10 -4.04 -6.18
N PHE A 120 5.78 -3.85 -6.31
CA PHE A 120 4.82 -4.63 -5.56
C PHE A 120 4.83 -6.09 -6.03
N GLU A 121 5.18 -7.02 -5.15
CA GLU A 121 5.23 -8.46 -5.42
C GLU A 121 4.41 -9.21 -4.37
N ALA A 122 3.08 -9.09 -4.44
CA ALA A 122 2.16 -9.79 -3.52
C ALA A 122 2.43 -11.29 -3.40
N GLY A 123 2.86 -11.90 -4.51
CA GLY A 123 3.21 -13.32 -4.56
C GLY A 123 4.43 -13.70 -3.74
N ASP A 124 5.31 -12.75 -3.42
CA ASP A 124 6.47 -12.94 -2.56
C ASP A 124 6.23 -12.38 -1.15
N GLY A 125 5.12 -11.69 -0.94
CA GLY A 125 4.69 -11.25 0.37
C GLY A 125 4.77 -9.75 0.59
N ASP A 126 4.90 -8.97 -0.49
CA ASP A 126 4.66 -7.54 -0.36
C ASP A 126 3.20 -7.27 -0.02
N GLY A 127 2.99 -6.22 0.76
CA GLY A 127 1.71 -5.97 1.39
C GLY A 127 1.66 -4.61 2.06
N TYR A 128 0.51 -4.23 2.58
CA TYR A 128 0.34 -2.99 3.34
C TYR A 128 -0.63 -3.18 4.48
N ASP A 129 -0.47 -2.38 5.52
CA ASP A 129 -1.54 -2.02 6.42
C ASP A 129 -2.07 -0.61 6.12
N LEU A 130 -3.36 -0.40 6.35
CA LEU A 130 -4.02 0.90 6.20
C LEU A 130 -4.45 1.40 7.57
N TYR A 131 -3.69 2.35 8.13
CA TYR A 131 -4.03 2.98 9.40
C TYR A 131 -4.84 4.25 9.20
N SER A 132 -5.80 4.46 10.09
CA SER A 132 -6.68 5.61 10.04
C SER A 132 -7.15 5.99 11.43
N ILE A 133 -7.71 7.19 11.56
CA ILE A 133 -8.34 7.63 12.80
C ILE A 133 -9.86 7.68 12.61
N HIS A 134 -10.59 6.76 13.25
CA HIS A 134 -12.04 6.67 13.16
C HIS A 134 -12.68 6.58 14.55
N ASN A 135 -13.72 7.36 14.79
CA ASN A 135 -14.47 7.41 16.06
C ASN A 135 -13.58 7.58 17.30
N GLY A 136 -12.51 8.37 17.20
CA GLY A 136 -11.57 8.62 18.29
C GLY A 136 -10.59 7.48 18.57
N TRP A 137 -10.46 6.52 17.65
CA TRP A 137 -9.50 5.43 17.71
C TRP A 137 -8.50 5.53 16.57
N VAL A 138 -7.25 5.21 16.87
CA VAL A 138 -6.26 4.82 15.86
C VAL A 138 -6.52 3.35 15.53
N SER A 139 -6.71 3.02 14.25
CA SER A 139 -7.19 1.71 13.82
C SER A 139 -6.56 1.23 12.52
N VAL A 140 -6.50 -0.09 12.32
CA VAL A 140 -6.31 -0.74 11.03
C VAL A 140 -7.68 -0.92 10.37
N GLY A 141 -7.87 -0.38 9.17
CA GLY A 141 -9.08 -0.64 8.40
C GLY A 141 -9.00 -1.80 7.45
N GLY A 142 -7.80 -2.05 6.95
CA GLY A 142 -7.54 -3.21 6.13
C GLY A 142 -6.05 -3.50 6.07
N THR A 143 -5.76 -4.73 5.72
CA THR A 143 -4.41 -5.21 5.44
C THR A 143 -4.44 -5.97 4.13
N ARG A 144 -3.29 -6.03 3.47
CA ARG A 144 -2.94 -7.07 2.53
C ARG A 144 -1.59 -7.56 3.00
N ASP A 145 -1.55 -8.71 3.68
CA ASP A 145 -0.34 -9.21 4.33
C ASP A 145 0.52 -10.08 3.40
N GLY A 146 1.75 -10.34 3.82
CA GLY A 146 2.74 -11.05 3.00
C GLY A 146 2.53 -12.54 2.78
N GLY A 147 1.41 -13.09 3.25
CA GLY A 147 1.03 -14.48 3.03
C GLY A 147 -0.39 -14.65 2.53
N GLY A 148 -1.16 -13.57 2.42
CA GLY A 148 -2.60 -13.62 2.38
C GLY A 148 -3.22 -12.53 1.53
N TYR A 149 -4.53 -12.47 1.59
CA TYR A 149 -5.39 -11.66 0.74
C TYR A 149 -5.72 -10.37 1.45
N SER A 150 -6.13 -9.38 0.66
CA SER A 150 -6.69 -8.18 1.21
C SER A 150 -7.89 -8.49 2.10
N GLN A 151 -7.87 -7.91 3.30
CA GLN A 151 -8.85 -8.09 4.35
C GLN A 151 -9.33 -6.73 4.84
N THR A 152 -10.63 -6.64 5.13
CA THR A 152 -11.23 -5.49 5.83
C THR A 152 -11.52 -5.86 7.29
N PHE A 153 -11.28 -4.93 8.22
CA PHE A 153 -11.60 -5.09 9.63
C PHE A 153 -12.80 -4.22 10.02
N TRP A 154 -13.97 -4.83 10.01
CA TRP A 154 -15.22 -4.19 10.39
C TRP A 154 -15.35 -4.08 11.90
N GLY A 155 -15.71 -2.89 12.38
CA GLY A 155 -16.17 -2.64 13.74
C GLY A 155 -17.67 -2.82 13.88
N SER A 156 -18.16 -2.73 15.11
CA SER A 156 -19.58 -2.85 15.43
C SER A 156 -20.47 -2.01 14.51
N GLY A 157 -21.60 -2.57 14.10
CA GLY A 157 -22.51 -1.93 13.14
C GLY A 157 -21.97 -1.85 11.71
N CYS A 158 -20.96 -2.65 11.37
CA CYS A 158 -20.30 -2.63 10.06
C CYS A 158 -19.65 -1.28 9.75
N THR A 159 -19.05 -0.67 10.76
CA THR A 159 -18.22 0.52 10.56
C THR A 159 -16.86 0.07 10.05
N ASP A 160 -16.47 0.51 8.86
CA ASP A 160 -15.11 0.31 8.35
C ASP A 160 -14.09 1.04 9.24
N TYR A 161 -12.83 0.63 9.18
CA TYR A 161 -11.74 1.31 9.92
C TYR A 161 -11.91 1.34 11.45
N ASN A 162 -12.70 0.43 12.03
CA ASN A 162 -12.99 0.42 13.47
C ASN A 162 -13.07 -0.98 14.09
N GLY A 163 -12.75 -2.03 13.33
CA GLY A 163 -12.72 -3.40 13.86
C GLY A 163 -11.46 -3.69 14.65
N TRP A 164 -10.31 -3.26 14.12
CA TRP A 164 -9.00 -3.45 14.73
C TRP A 164 -8.45 -2.11 15.20
N VAL A 165 -8.54 -1.84 16.50
CA VAL A 165 -8.11 -0.57 17.11
C VAL A 165 -6.79 -0.77 17.85
N PHE A 166 -5.88 0.22 17.81
CA PHE A 166 -4.61 0.22 18.55
C PHE A 166 -4.70 0.90 19.90
N PHE A 167 -5.13 2.17 19.91
CA PHE A 167 -5.28 3.00 21.10
C PHE A 167 -6.21 4.19 20.80
N PRO A 168 -6.89 4.76 21.81
CA PRO A 168 -7.78 5.89 21.58
C PRO A 168 -6.98 7.19 21.45
N THR A 169 -7.41 8.12 20.62
CA THR A 169 -6.74 9.42 20.46
C THR A 169 -6.74 10.25 21.74
N SER A 170 -7.70 10.02 22.65
CA SER A 170 -7.73 10.62 23.98
C SER A 170 -6.57 10.20 24.87
N PHE A 171 -5.92 9.06 24.60
CA PHE A 171 -4.72 8.61 25.29
C PHE A 171 -3.52 9.52 25.01
N LEU A 172 -3.43 10.07 23.79
CA LEU A 172 -2.31 10.89 23.34
C LEU A 172 -2.17 12.21 24.11
N GLY A 173 -3.27 12.71 24.69
CA GLY A 173 -3.26 13.95 25.48
C GLY A 173 -2.63 13.80 26.87
N ASN A 174 -2.37 12.58 27.34
CA ASN A 174 -1.94 12.30 28.73
C ASN A 174 -0.82 11.26 28.82
N LEU A 175 0.12 11.26 27.86
CA LEU A 175 1.25 10.32 27.85
C LEU A 175 2.21 10.61 29.01
N THR A 176 2.18 9.74 30.01
CA THR A 176 3.08 9.75 31.17
C THR A 176 3.63 8.34 31.36
N PRO A 177 4.85 8.16 31.92
CA PRO A 177 5.45 6.84 32.05
C PRO A 177 4.52 5.84 32.75
N GLY A 178 4.19 4.74 32.07
CA GLY A 178 3.28 3.71 32.58
C GLY A 178 1.78 3.99 32.37
N ALA A 179 1.40 5.09 31.72
CA ALA A 179 0.03 5.30 31.27
C ALA A 179 -0.40 4.13 30.38
N ASN A 180 -1.55 3.54 30.67
CA ASN A 180 -2.02 2.34 29.98
C ASN A 180 -3.54 2.30 29.94
N GLY A 181 -4.08 1.40 29.12
CA GLY A 181 -5.50 1.12 29.05
C GLY A 181 -5.79 -0.15 28.28
N SER A 182 -7.05 -0.57 28.29
CA SER A 182 -7.51 -1.70 27.50
C SER A 182 -8.98 -1.58 27.17
N THR A 183 -9.41 -2.15 26.04
CA THR A 183 -10.81 -2.22 25.66
C THR A 183 -11.13 -3.55 24.98
N TYR A 184 -12.39 -3.97 25.13
CA TYR A 184 -12.97 -4.95 24.23
C TYR A 184 -13.55 -4.22 23.02
N GLN A 185 -13.14 -4.61 21.81
CA GLN A 185 -13.59 -3.98 20.58
C GLN A 185 -14.10 -5.05 19.62
N PRO A 186 -15.42 -5.13 19.35
CA PRO A 186 -15.94 -6.11 18.42
C PRO A 186 -15.29 -5.99 17.04
N ILE A 187 -14.77 -7.09 16.53
CA ILE A 187 -14.12 -7.16 15.22
C ILE A 187 -14.80 -8.18 14.33
N ARG A 188 -14.86 -7.90 13.03
CA ARG A 188 -15.14 -8.89 12.00
C ARG A 188 -14.15 -8.68 10.86
N GLY A 189 -13.25 -9.64 10.70
CA GLY A 189 -12.39 -9.72 9.52
C GLY A 189 -13.17 -10.26 8.31
N ASP A 190 -12.97 -9.67 7.14
CA ASP A 190 -13.47 -10.21 5.88
C ASP A 190 -12.37 -10.24 4.83
N TYR A 191 -11.94 -11.45 4.46
CA TYR A 191 -10.95 -11.71 3.39
C TYR A 191 -11.62 -11.59 2.02
N TRP A 192 -12.13 -10.39 1.71
CA TRP A 192 -12.96 -10.13 0.53
C TRP A 192 -12.28 -10.55 -0.78
N GLU A 193 -10.96 -10.39 -0.89
CA GLU A 193 -10.21 -10.78 -2.08
C GLU A 193 -10.17 -12.31 -2.23
N ALA A 194 -10.02 -13.05 -1.12
CA ALA A 194 -10.11 -14.52 -1.06
C ALA A 194 -11.54 -15.05 -1.24
N ASN A 195 -12.55 -14.20 -1.03
CA ASN A 195 -13.96 -14.52 -1.15
C ASN A 195 -14.55 -14.11 -2.50
N ALA A 196 -13.73 -13.58 -3.41
CA ALA A 196 -14.17 -13.07 -4.72
C ALA A 196 -15.22 -11.95 -4.62
N GLU A 197 -15.14 -11.14 -3.56
CA GLU A 197 -16.04 -10.03 -3.28
C GLU A 197 -15.42 -8.70 -3.71
N ASN A 198 -16.24 -7.72 -4.10
CA ASN A 198 -15.73 -6.36 -4.35
C ASN A 198 -15.24 -5.71 -3.05
N TRP A 199 -14.19 -4.88 -3.08
CA TRP A 199 -13.83 -4.00 -1.96
C TRP A 199 -15.06 -3.16 -1.53
N PRO A 200 -15.35 -3.03 -0.22
CA PRO A 200 -14.58 -3.51 0.95
C PRO A 200 -14.99 -4.90 1.49
N GLY A 201 -15.68 -5.70 0.70
CA GLY A 201 -16.28 -6.95 1.14
C GLY A 201 -17.66 -6.76 1.75
N SER A 202 -18.19 -7.82 2.34
CA SER A 202 -19.56 -7.88 2.83
C SER A 202 -19.59 -7.96 4.35
N CYS A 203 -20.26 -6.98 4.97
CA CYS A 203 -20.53 -7.00 6.40
C CYS A 203 -22.03 -7.15 6.69
N ASN A 204 -22.37 -8.10 7.58
CA ASN A 204 -23.71 -8.25 8.13
C ASN A 204 -23.70 -7.81 9.61
N VAL A 205 -24.40 -6.71 9.91
CA VAL A 205 -24.47 -6.11 11.25
C VAL A 205 -24.97 -7.07 12.34
N PHE A 206 -25.67 -8.14 11.97
CA PHE A 206 -26.28 -9.09 12.92
C PHE A 206 -25.44 -10.34 13.20
N SER A 207 -24.28 -10.53 12.55
CA SER A 207 -23.52 -11.78 12.69
C SER A 207 -22.03 -11.65 12.33
N GLY A 208 -21.23 -12.59 12.83
CA GLY A 208 -19.81 -12.73 12.46
C GLY A 208 -18.84 -11.79 13.19
N PHE A 209 -19.31 -11.04 14.18
CA PHE A 209 -18.45 -10.26 15.06
C PHE A 209 -17.93 -11.12 16.21
N ASP A 210 -16.61 -11.14 16.38
CA ASP A 210 -15.98 -11.60 17.61
C ASP A 210 -16.01 -10.45 18.63
N ASN A 211 -16.57 -10.70 19.81
CA ASN A 211 -16.69 -9.73 20.89
C ASN A 211 -15.70 -10.00 22.03
N SER A 212 -14.82 -10.98 21.84
CA SER A 212 -13.82 -11.41 22.82
C SER A 212 -12.44 -10.81 22.56
N THR A 213 -12.29 -10.01 21.51
CA THR A 213 -11.07 -9.25 21.21
C THR A 213 -10.75 -8.23 22.29
N LEU A 214 -9.60 -8.38 22.93
CA LEU A 214 -9.06 -7.44 23.89
C LEU A 214 -7.83 -6.77 23.29
N THR A 215 -7.92 -5.46 23.13
CA THR A 215 -6.78 -4.60 22.82
C THR A 215 -6.33 -3.89 24.09
N SER A 216 -5.04 -3.91 24.39
CA SER A 216 -4.42 -3.11 25.46
C SER A 216 -3.31 -2.25 24.92
N TRP A 217 -3.10 -1.07 25.50
CA TRP A 217 -2.03 -0.17 25.11
C TRP A 217 -1.31 0.38 26.34
N GLN A 218 -0.05 0.74 26.17
CA GLN A 218 0.76 1.39 27.20
C GLN A 218 1.79 2.34 26.60
N PHE A 219 2.12 3.40 27.33
CA PHE A 219 3.20 4.31 27.00
C PHE A 219 4.47 3.94 27.77
N VAL A 220 5.54 3.69 27.02
CA VAL A 220 6.86 3.34 27.54
C VAL A 220 7.87 4.37 27.01
N PRO A 221 8.36 5.29 27.86
CA PRO A 221 9.37 6.25 27.44
C PRO A 221 10.71 5.53 27.19
N GLN A 222 11.47 6.02 26.22
CA GLN A 222 12.84 5.57 25.97
C GLN A 222 12.97 4.05 25.80
N TYR A 223 12.00 3.41 25.13
CA TYR A 223 12.10 2.00 24.79
C TYR A 223 13.25 1.78 23.81
N ALA A 224 14.07 0.77 24.08
CA ALA A 224 15.24 0.45 23.28
C ALA A 224 14.88 -0.42 22.07
N PHE A 225 15.17 0.08 20.88
CA PHE A 225 15.09 -0.63 19.60
C PHE A 225 16.50 -0.90 19.06
N GLY A 226 16.58 -1.86 18.15
CA GLY A 226 17.83 -2.26 17.49
C GLY A 226 18.86 -2.88 18.43
N GLY A 227 20.14 -2.58 18.19
CA GLY A 227 21.26 -3.18 18.92
C GLY A 227 21.65 -4.59 18.46
N LEU A 228 21.23 -4.99 17.25
CA LEU A 228 21.52 -6.30 16.67
C LEU A 228 22.49 -6.19 15.51
N ASN A 229 23.42 -7.13 15.42
CA ASN A 229 24.31 -7.32 14.26
C ASN A 229 25.03 -6.04 13.78
N GLY A 230 25.37 -5.15 14.71
CA GLY A 230 26.09 -3.89 14.43
C GLY A 230 25.19 -2.66 14.24
N ALA A 231 23.88 -2.82 14.18
CA ALA A 231 22.94 -1.70 14.18
C ALA A 231 22.94 -0.97 15.54
N PRO A 232 22.80 0.37 15.55
CA PRO A 232 22.79 1.15 16.79
C PRO A 232 21.55 0.84 17.64
N VAL A 233 21.67 1.06 18.95
CA VAL A 233 20.51 1.09 19.85
C VAL A 233 19.85 2.46 19.74
N LYS A 234 18.53 2.48 19.48
CA LYS A 234 17.72 3.70 19.45
C LYS A 234 16.73 3.71 20.60
N ASN A 235 16.75 4.73 21.46
CA ASN A 235 15.81 4.86 22.58
C ASN A 235 14.70 5.84 22.20
N MET A 236 13.49 5.34 22.02
CA MET A 236 12.36 6.14 21.55
C MET A 236 11.17 6.01 22.49
N ASP A 237 10.49 7.11 22.73
CA ASP A 237 9.20 7.09 23.41
C ASP A 237 8.21 6.30 22.55
N THR A 238 7.52 5.34 23.17
CA THR A 238 6.82 4.29 22.45
C THR A 238 5.43 4.06 23.02
N ILE A 239 4.44 3.90 22.14
CA ILE A 239 3.16 3.28 22.48
C ILE A 239 3.21 1.82 22.05
N ILE A 240 3.05 0.92 23.00
CA ILE A 240 2.95 -0.52 22.74
C ILE A 240 1.47 -0.87 22.77
N SER A 241 0.95 -1.39 21.66
CA SER A 241 -0.41 -1.94 21.57
C SER A 241 -0.35 -3.46 21.42
N THR A 242 -1.15 -4.18 22.20
CA THR A 242 -1.23 -5.64 22.18
C THR A 242 -2.67 -6.05 21.86
N HIS A 243 -2.82 -6.90 20.84
CA HIS A 243 -4.11 -7.43 20.42
C HIS A 243 -4.15 -8.92 20.68
N GLY A 244 -5.26 -9.36 21.26
CA GLY A 244 -5.53 -10.76 21.51
C GLY A 244 -7.01 -10.98 21.73
N PHE A 245 -7.34 -12.17 22.22
CA PHE A 245 -8.70 -12.56 22.56
C PHE A 245 -8.79 -12.97 24.02
N GLN A 246 -10.00 -13.10 24.55
CA GLN A 246 -10.22 -13.62 25.90
C GLN A 246 -9.53 -14.98 26.08
N ASN A 247 -8.96 -15.17 27.28
CA ASN A 247 -8.38 -16.44 27.69
C ASN A 247 -9.44 -17.53 27.75
N THR A 248 -9.54 -18.28 26.65
CA THR A 248 -10.43 -19.43 26.48
C THR A 248 -9.60 -20.66 26.09
N ALA A 249 -10.16 -21.86 26.25
CA ALA A 249 -9.51 -23.08 25.79
C ALA A 249 -9.21 -23.06 24.28
N GLN A 250 -10.10 -22.47 23.48
CA GLN A 250 -9.87 -22.30 22.05
C GLN A 250 -8.68 -21.37 21.79
N PHE A 251 -8.64 -20.20 22.44
CA PHE A 251 -7.54 -19.26 22.31
C PHE A 251 -6.20 -19.89 22.73
N ALA A 252 -6.18 -20.69 23.79
CA ALA A 252 -4.99 -21.44 24.20
C ALA A 252 -4.51 -22.43 23.11
N SER A 253 -5.43 -23.07 22.39
CA SER A 253 -5.11 -24.11 21.41
C SER A 253 -4.74 -23.59 20.02
N SER A 254 -5.26 -22.43 19.60
CA SER A 254 -5.10 -21.94 18.23
C SER A 254 -4.93 -20.42 18.08
N GLY A 255 -5.00 -19.66 19.18
CA GLY A 255 -4.87 -18.20 19.16
C GLY A 255 -3.44 -17.70 18.99
N GLY A 256 -3.30 -16.38 18.93
CA GLY A 256 -2.05 -15.64 18.94
C GLY A 256 -2.25 -14.22 19.46
N LEU A 257 -1.15 -13.53 19.76
CA LEU A 257 -1.14 -12.10 20.00
C LEU A 257 -0.32 -11.42 18.91
N GLU A 258 -0.73 -10.21 18.58
CA GLU A 258 0.09 -9.28 17.82
C GLU A 258 0.40 -8.07 18.69
N VAL A 259 1.67 -7.67 18.72
CA VAL A 259 2.14 -6.52 19.49
C VAL A 259 2.79 -5.53 18.56
N PHE A 260 2.25 -4.32 18.54
CA PHE A 260 2.69 -3.22 17.68
C PHE A 260 3.33 -2.12 18.52
N TYR A 261 4.42 -1.58 18.01
CA TYR A 261 5.20 -0.53 18.67
C TYR A 261 5.19 0.70 17.78
N PHE A 262 4.68 1.80 18.33
CA PHE A 262 4.52 3.05 17.64
C PHE A 262 5.45 4.10 18.23
N THR A 263 6.19 4.81 17.37
CA THR A 263 7.03 5.95 17.75
C THR A 263 6.65 7.16 16.91
N LYS A 264 6.96 8.36 17.40
CA LYS A 264 6.80 9.60 16.62
C LYS A 264 7.74 9.64 15.41
N GLN A 265 8.96 9.13 15.61
CA GLN A 265 10.00 9.19 14.59
C GLN A 265 9.65 8.37 13.36
N TYR A 266 9.11 7.16 13.54
CA TYR A 266 8.95 6.19 12.44
C TYR A 266 7.52 5.67 12.25
N GLY A 267 6.56 6.09 13.08
CA GLY A 267 5.24 5.47 13.10
C GLY A 267 5.34 4.01 13.59
N GLY A 268 4.83 3.06 12.80
CA GLY A 268 4.98 1.62 13.07
C GLY A 268 6.44 1.18 13.04
N THR A 269 7.03 0.97 14.22
CA THR A 269 8.48 0.78 14.39
C THR A 269 8.87 -0.66 14.68
N ARG A 270 7.99 -1.43 15.32
CA ARG A 270 8.18 -2.86 15.55
C ARG A 270 6.86 -3.60 15.59
N TRP A 271 6.88 -4.85 15.15
CA TRP A 271 5.79 -5.80 15.25
C TRP A 271 6.28 -7.12 15.82
N GLU A 272 5.42 -7.79 16.58
CA GLU A 272 5.69 -9.11 17.15
C GLU A 272 4.47 -10.01 17.02
N ALA A 273 4.70 -11.26 16.62
CA ALA A 273 3.72 -12.34 16.73
C ALA A 273 4.06 -13.25 17.91
N TRP A 274 3.07 -13.52 18.75
CA TRP A 274 3.20 -14.41 19.90
C TRP A 274 2.18 -15.54 19.81
N ALA A 275 2.56 -16.74 20.26
CA ALA A 275 1.65 -17.86 20.38
C ALA A 275 1.60 -18.38 21.82
N PRO A 276 0.44 -18.91 22.27
CA PRO A 276 0.36 -19.66 23.52
C PRO A 276 1.45 -20.73 23.57
N ALA A 277 2.20 -20.78 24.66
CA ALA A 277 3.35 -21.69 24.80
C ALA A 277 2.95 -23.17 24.59
N ALA A 278 1.71 -23.53 24.95
CA ALA A 278 1.16 -24.86 24.76
C ALA A 278 1.06 -25.31 23.28
N GLN A 279 1.05 -24.38 22.33
CA GLN A 279 1.04 -24.71 20.90
C GLN A 279 2.41 -25.17 20.39
N ASN A 280 3.49 -24.97 21.14
CA ASN A 280 4.87 -25.35 20.77
C ASN A 280 5.26 -24.89 19.35
N ARG A 281 4.84 -23.69 18.95
CA ARG A 281 5.22 -23.15 17.63
C ARG A 281 6.71 -22.81 17.62
N PRO A 282 7.46 -23.25 16.60
CA PRO A 282 8.87 -22.89 16.48
C PRO A 282 9.01 -21.39 16.17
N PRO A 283 10.09 -20.75 16.63
CA PRO A 283 10.40 -19.37 16.23
C PRO A 283 10.72 -19.28 14.74
N GLN A 284 10.18 -18.26 14.08
CA GLN A 284 10.39 -17.99 12.66
C GLN A 284 11.49 -16.94 12.45
N GLN A 285 11.36 -15.72 12.99
CA GLN A 285 12.42 -14.71 12.93
C GLN A 285 12.60 -13.96 14.26
N GLN A 286 13.22 -14.61 15.24
CA GLN A 286 13.59 -13.96 16.51
C GLN A 286 14.92 -13.17 16.45
N GLN A 287 15.67 -13.27 15.35
CA GLN A 287 17.02 -12.68 15.23
C GLN A 287 17.02 -11.19 14.92
N THR A 288 15.85 -10.63 14.66
CA THR A 288 15.58 -9.26 14.23
C THR A 288 15.14 -8.35 15.38
N CYS A 289 14.95 -8.89 16.60
CA CYS A 289 14.55 -8.10 17.75
C CYS A 289 15.29 -8.46 19.04
N THR A 290 15.53 -7.46 19.87
CA THR A 290 16.00 -7.62 21.26
C THR A 290 14.80 -7.72 22.21
N GLY A 291 15.01 -8.29 23.40
CA GLY A 291 14.01 -8.27 24.46
C GLY A 291 13.54 -9.66 24.91
N PRO A 292 12.44 -9.73 25.68
CA PRO A 292 11.90 -10.98 26.19
C PRO A 292 11.37 -11.86 25.06
N THR A 293 11.55 -13.17 25.20
CA THR A 293 10.99 -14.19 24.28
C THR A 293 9.78 -14.93 24.87
N THR A 294 9.40 -14.55 26.09
CA THR A 294 8.23 -15.08 26.80
C THR A 294 7.46 -13.95 27.47
N MET A 295 6.14 -14.04 27.48
CA MET A 295 5.27 -13.10 28.20
C MET A 295 4.07 -13.81 28.81
N THR A 296 3.37 -13.11 29.72
CA THR A 296 2.09 -13.57 30.27
C THR A 296 0.99 -12.63 29.82
N TYR A 297 -0.05 -13.18 29.19
CA TYR A 297 -1.24 -12.44 28.78
C TYR A 297 -2.48 -13.10 29.38
N GLN A 298 -3.25 -12.34 30.17
CA GLN A 298 -4.41 -12.85 30.90
C GLN A 298 -4.15 -14.15 31.69
N GLY A 299 -2.96 -14.27 32.30
CA GLY A 299 -2.54 -15.45 33.06
C GLY A 299 -2.09 -16.66 32.22
N MET A 300 -2.10 -16.56 30.90
CA MET A 300 -1.58 -17.58 29.98
C MET A 300 -0.16 -17.23 29.54
N ALA A 301 0.72 -18.23 29.48
CA ALA A 301 2.09 -18.07 28.98
C ALA A 301 2.14 -18.08 27.45
N PHE A 302 2.90 -17.14 26.88
CA PHE A 302 3.13 -16.99 25.45
C PHE A 302 4.63 -17.03 25.15
N THR A 303 4.96 -17.51 23.95
CA THR A 303 6.31 -17.50 23.38
C THR A 303 6.31 -16.67 22.10
N LEU A 304 7.35 -15.86 21.92
CA LEU A 304 7.55 -15.07 20.71
C LEU A 304 7.74 -16.01 19.51
N VAL A 305 6.97 -15.82 18.46
CA VAL A 305 7.05 -16.62 17.22
C VAL A 305 7.81 -15.85 16.16
N ASP A 306 7.48 -14.58 15.97
CA ASP A 306 8.11 -13.74 14.96
C ASP A 306 8.27 -12.31 15.49
N CYS A 307 9.27 -11.60 15.00
CA CYS A 307 9.49 -10.22 15.36
C CYS A 307 10.14 -9.44 14.23
N ARG A 308 9.74 -8.18 14.07
CA ARG A 308 10.32 -7.24 13.11
C ARG A 308 10.57 -5.91 13.79
N ASP A 309 11.81 -5.44 13.80
CA ASP A 309 12.18 -4.14 14.36
C ASP A 309 12.78 -3.27 13.27
N TRP A 310 11.97 -2.33 12.78
CA TRP A 310 12.26 -1.45 11.65
C TRP A 310 12.97 -0.14 12.04
N SER A 311 13.62 -0.11 13.20
CA SER A 311 14.34 1.09 13.68
C SER A 311 15.62 1.39 12.91
N THR A 312 16.11 0.50 12.04
CA THR A 312 17.25 0.76 11.17
C THR A 312 16.81 1.61 9.99
N THR A 313 17.62 2.59 9.61
CA THR A 313 17.30 3.52 8.52
C THR A 313 18.36 3.49 7.42
N VAL A 314 17.92 3.63 6.17
CA VAL A 314 18.79 3.79 5.01
C VAL A 314 18.53 5.17 4.41
N LEU A 315 19.54 6.03 4.47
CA LEU A 315 19.48 7.39 3.91
C LEU A 315 19.52 7.35 2.38
N LEU A 316 18.71 8.20 1.75
CA LEU A 316 18.58 8.23 0.30
C LEU A 316 19.13 9.54 -0.28
N SER A 317 20.04 9.42 -1.25
CA SER A 317 20.59 10.58 -1.97
C SER A 317 19.59 11.24 -2.94
N ALA A 318 18.55 10.51 -3.32
CA ALA A 318 17.40 11.01 -4.06
C ALA A 318 16.14 10.57 -3.31
N GLY A 319 15.17 11.46 -3.17
CA GLY A 319 13.91 11.13 -2.51
C GLY A 319 13.25 9.92 -3.18
N TRP A 320 12.74 9.00 -2.37
CA TRP A 320 12.03 7.81 -2.83
C TRP A 320 10.56 8.12 -3.00
N GLU A 321 10.09 8.04 -4.24
CA GLU A 321 8.66 8.11 -4.53
C GLU A 321 7.99 6.83 -4.04
N HIS A 322 6.86 6.97 -3.35
CA HIS A 322 6.09 5.84 -2.85
C HIS A 322 5.74 4.85 -3.97
N PRO A 323 5.85 3.53 -3.70
CA PRO A 323 5.61 2.52 -4.71
C PRO A 323 4.13 2.42 -5.10
N VAL A 324 3.88 1.86 -6.28
CA VAL A 324 2.54 1.72 -6.86
C VAL A 324 1.89 0.47 -6.32
N TRP A 325 1.18 0.61 -5.21
CA TRP A 325 0.51 -0.51 -4.58
C TRP A 325 -0.99 -0.48 -4.89
N PRO A 326 -1.65 -1.64 -5.06
CA PRO A 326 -3.07 -1.72 -5.40
C PRO A 326 -3.97 -1.43 -4.18
N VAL A 327 -3.66 -0.37 -3.42
CA VAL A 327 -4.43 0.05 -2.24
C VAL A 327 -5.85 0.42 -2.68
N PRO A 328 -6.89 -0.29 -2.20
CA PRO A 328 -8.25 -0.17 -2.71
C PRO A 328 -8.82 1.26 -2.60
N ASP A 329 -8.52 1.96 -1.50
CA ASP A 329 -9.05 3.30 -1.20
C ASP A 329 -8.45 4.41 -2.05
N LEU A 330 -7.31 4.15 -2.67
CA LEU A 330 -6.63 5.06 -3.57
C LEU A 330 -6.94 4.77 -5.05
N ASN A 331 -7.30 3.52 -5.36
CA ASN A 331 -7.48 3.05 -6.72
C ASN A 331 -8.69 3.69 -7.42
N ARG A 332 -8.47 4.40 -8.53
CA ARG A 332 -9.54 5.06 -9.29
C ARG A 332 -10.41 4.08 -10.08
N LEU A 333 -9.97 2.83 -10.20
CA LEU A 333 -10.75 1.76 -10.81
C LEU A 333 -11.80 1.19 -9.85
N SER A 334 -12.95 0.82 -10.39
CA SER A 334 -13.97 0.01 -9.73
C SER A 334 -13.82 -1.46 -10.15
N ASN A 335 -14.13 -2.39 -9.25
CA ASN A 335 -14.05 -3.84 -9.51
C ASN A 335 -12.67 -4.22 -10.10
N PHE A 336 -11.62 -3.74 -9.44
CA PHE A 336 -10.27 -3.73 -9.99
C PHE A 336 -9.57 -5.09 -9.94
N HIS A 337 -10.10 -6.03 -9.14
CA HIS A 337 -9.70 -7.44 -9.05
C HIS A 337 -10.77 -8.40 -9.59
N PHE A 338 -11.70 -7.88 -10.40
CA PHE A 338 -12.63 -8.67 -11.21
C PHE A 338 -13.56 -9.62 -10.44
N ALA A 339 -14.04 -9.21 -9.25
CA ALA A 339 -14.96 -9.94 -8.39
C ALA A 339 -16.17 -10.54 -9.16
N THR A 340 -16.03 -11.82 -9.53
CA THR A 340 -16.96 -12.69 -10.29
C THR A 340 -17.63 -12.13 -11.56
N SER A 341 -17.33 -10.90 -11.96
CA SER A 341 -18.02 -10.19 -13.05
C SER A 341 -17.11 -9.15 -13.71
N LEU A 342 -17.43 -8.79 -14.96
CA LEU A 342 -16.85 -7.63 -15.65
C LEU A 342 -17.67 -6.35 -15.41
N THR A 343 -18.39 -6.27 -14.29
CA THR A 343 -19.13 -5.05 -13.94
C THR A 343 -18.15 -3.88 -13.93
N SER A 344 -18.56 -2.77 -14.57
CA SER A 344 -17.74 -1.56 -14.78
C SER A 344 -16.58 -1.69 -15.78
N TRP A 345 -16.41 -2.84 -16.44
CA TRP A 345 -15.42 -3.04 -17.51
C TRP A 345 -16.11 -3.18 -18.87
N THR A 346 -15.55 -2.54 -19.89
CA THR A 346 -16.00 -2.64 -21.27
C THR A 346 -15.07 -3.52 -22.07
N LYS A 347 -15.63 -4.48 -22.80
CA LYS A 347 -14.92 -5.31 -23.75
C LYS A 347 -15.03 -4.71 -25.15
N ALA A 348 -13.90 -4.51 -25.82
CA ALA A 348 -13.84 -3.97 -27.17
C ALA A 348 -13.00 -4.87 -28.10
N GLY A 349 -13.30 -4.74 -29.39
CA GLY A 349 -12.66 -5.51 -30.47
C GLY A 349 -13.35 -6.85 -30.77
N PRO A 350 -13.29 -7.32 -32.03
CA PRO A 350 -13.86 -8.62 -32.40
C PRO A 350 -13.09 -9.75 -31.73
N ASN A 351 -13.78 -10.82 -31.32
CA ASN A 351 -13.20 -12.05 -30.77
C ASN A 351 -12.31 -11.88 -29.52
N THR A 352 -12.31 -10.70 -28.88
CA THR A 352 -11.65 -10.53 -27.57
C THR A 352 -12.17 -11.61 -26.62
N VAL A 353 -11.27 -12.27 -25.91
CA VAL A 353 -11.61 -13.19 -24.82
C VAL A 353 -11.42 -12.40 -23.53
N ALA A 354 -12.47 -12.33 -22.72
CA ALA A 354 -12.46 -11.61 -21.45
C ALA A 354 -13.54 -12.26 -20.59
N SER A 355 -13.11 -13.08 -19.64
CA SER A 355 -13.98 -13.86 -18.78
C SER A 355 -13.47 -13.76 -17.34
N PRO A 356 -14.27 -13.22 -16.41
CA PRO A 356 -13.94 -13.27 -15.00
C PRO A 356 -14.05 -14.73 -14.54
N LEU A 357 -13.02 -15.22 -13.89
CA LEU A 357 -12.88 -16.59 -13.41
C LEU A 357 -12.46 -16.58 -11.94
N HIS A 358 -12.53 -17.76 -11.32
CA HIS A 358 -12.24 -17.97 -9.92
C HIS A 358 -11.20 -19.07 -9.79
N SER A 359 -10.03 -18.75 -9.26
CA SER A 359 -9.01 -19.77 -9.00
C SER A 359 -9.42 -20.60 -7.78
N LYS A 360 -9.21 -21.91 -7.88
CA LYS A 360 -9.41 -22.89 -6.80
C LYS A 360 -8.13 -23.62 -6.45
N ALA A 361 -6.98 -23.07 -6.84
CA ALA A 361 -5.71 -23.64 -6.47
C ALA A 361 -5.57 -23.67 -4.93
N PRO A 362 -4.89 -24.67 -4.34
CA PRO A 362 -4.83 -24.81 -2.88
C PRO A 362 -4.33 -23.56 -2.16
N ILE A 363 -3.33 -22.87 -2.72
CA ILE A 363 -2.82 -21.61 -2.19
C ILE A 363 -3.92 -20.55 -2.22
N ASP A 364 -4.60 -20.41 -3.36
CA ASP A 364 -5.64 -19.40 -3.62
C ASP A 364 -6.87 -19.55 -2.70
N THR A 365 -7.05 -20.71 -2.07
CA THR A 365 -8.20 -21.04 -1.19
C THR A 365 -7.87 -21.07 0.29
N GLN A 366 -6.66 -20.66 0.71
CA GLN A 366 -6.24 -20.80 2.12
C GLN A 366 -7.12 -20.01 3.10
N ALA A 367 -7.61 -18.83 2.71
CA ALA A 367 -8.39 -17.95 3.57
C ALA A 367 -9.87 -17.80 3.13
N GLY A 368 -10.28 -18.48 2.05
CA GLY A 368 -11.60 -18.25 1.47
C GLY A 368 -11.95 -19.16 0.30
N ALA A 369 -12.92 -18.72 -0.50
CA ALA A 369 -13.42 -19.49 -1.63
C ALA A 369 -12.42 -19.56 -2.81
N GLY A 370 -11.42 -18.69 -2.87
CA GLY A 370 -10.49 -18.53 -3.99
C GLY A 370 -10.35 -17.08 -4.45
N VAL A 371 -9.33 -16.75 -5.23
CA VAL A 371 -9.23 -15.40 -5.83
C VAL A 371 -9.94 -15.28 -7.17
N SER A 372 -10.54 -14.11 -7.41
CA SER A 372 -11.02 -13.73 -8.74
C SER A 372 -9.87 -13.26 -9.62
N TYR A 373 -10.00 -13.51 -10.92
CA TYR A 373 -9.10 -12.97 -11.94
C TYR A 373 -9.83 -12.83 -13.27
N LEU A 374 -9.27 -12.06 -14.19
CA LEU A 374 -9.74 -11.95 -15.56
C LEU A 374 -8.87 -12.80 -16.49
N SER A 375 -9.46 -13.85 -17.09
CA SER A 375 -8.87 -14.53 -18.24
C SER A 375 -9.07 -13.67 -19.49
N LEU A 376 -7.97 -13.12 -20.01
CA LEU A 376 -7.90 -12.19 -21.14
C LEU A 376 -7.13 -12.81 -22.32
N GLY A 377 -7.61 -12.61 -23.55
CA GLY A 377 -6.90 -13.06 -24.75
C GLY A 377 -7.52 -12.55 -26.05
N CYS A 378 -6.93 -12.94 -27.19
CA CYS A 378 -7.38 -12.50 -28.51
C CYS A 378 -8.35 -13.47 -29.21
N GLY A 379 -8.56 -14.67 -28.66
CA GLY A 379 -9.38 -15.72 -29.29
C GLY A 379 -8.86 -16.17 -30.66
N GLY A 380 -7.56 -16.01 -30.91
CA GLY A 380 -6.92 -16.20 -32.22
C GLY A 380 -5.82 -15.16 -32.44
N VAL A 381 -5.83 -14.55 -33.63
CA VAL A 381 -4.90 -13.47 -34.03
C VAL A 381 -5.25 -12.17 -33.31
N CYS A 382 -4.27 -11.59 -32.61
CA CYS A 382 -4.44 -10.31 -31.93
C CYS A 382 -4.59 -9.14 -32.89
N ARG A 383 -5.49 -8.21 -32.54
CA ARG A 383 -5.73 -6.96 -33.24
C ARG A 383 -5.62 -5.79 -32.28
N SER A 384 -5.17 -4.64 -32.79
CA SER A 384 -4.98 -3.42 -32.00
C SER A 384 -6.26 -2.87 -31.34
N THR A 385 -7.45 -3.28 -31.81
CA THR A 385 -8.74 -2.89 -31.26
C THR A 385 -9.24 -3.78 -30.12
N GLN A 386 -8.57 -4.91 -29.85
CA GLN A 386 -8.96 -5.83 -28.79
C GLN A 386 -8.43 -5.34 -27.45
N MET A 387 -9.35 -5.10 -26.51
CA MET A 387 -9.02 -4.64 -25.17
C MET A 387 -10.17 -4.87 -24.20
N VAL A 388 -9.86 -4.85 -22.92
CA VAL A 388 -10.81 -4.54 -21.84
C VAL A 388 -10.43 -3.18 -21.26
N TYR A 389 -11.41 -2.35 -20.93
CA TYR A 389 -11.12 -1.01 -20.43
C TYR A 389 -12.19 -0.50 -19.46
N GLN A 390 -11.80 0.48 -18.65
CA GLN A 390 -12.70 1.28 -17.83
C GLN A 390 -12.44 2.76 -18.10
N ASP A 391 -13.52 3.52 -18.30
CA ASP A 391 -13.47 4.97 -18.43
C ASP A 391 -13.72 5.59 -17.05
N ILE A 392 -12.69 6.21 -16.48
CA ILE A 392 -12.73 6.96 -15.23
C ILE A 392 -13.19 8.39 -15.57
N PRO A 393 -14.33 8.88 -15.05
CA PRO A 393 -14.78 10.25 -15.31
C PRO A 393 -13.70 11.28 -14.97
N ILE A 394 -13.52 12.28 -15.82
CA ILE A 394 -12.47 13.29 -15.63
C ILE A 394 -12.63 14.08 -14.33
N SER A 395 -13.85 14.17 -13.80
CA SER A 395 -14.16 14.79 -12.50
C SER A 395 -13.59 14.02 -11.30
N LYS A 396 -13.16 12.77 -11.48
CA LYS A 396 -12.49 11.96 -10.45
C LYS A 396 -10.97 12.01 -10.56
N ILE A 397 -10.44 12.84 -11.46
CA ILE A 397 -9.03 12.99 -11.75
C ILE A 397 -8.60 14.39 -11.31
N THR A 398 -7.53 14.44 -10.52
CA THR A 398 -6.92 15.68 -10.08
C THR A 398 -5.95 16.14 -11.15
N ALA A 399 -6.27 17.24 -11.81
CA ALA A 399 -5.38 17.85 -12.80
C ALA A 399 -4.07 18.29 -12.12
N GLY A 400 -2.94 18.08 -12.81
CA GLY A 400 -1.63 18.48 -12.29
C GLY A 400 -0.98 17.48 -11.33
N LEU A 401 -1.59 16.32 -11.07
CA LEU A 401 -0.92 15.19 -10.41
C LEU A 401 -0.40 14.18 -11.45
N PRO A 402 0.76 13.55 -11.21
CA PRO A 402 1.12 12.32 -11.91
C PRO A 402 0.22 11.17 -11.45
N TYR A 403 0.07 10.16 -12.31
CA TYR A 403 -0.67 8.94 -12.02
C TYR A 403 0.17 7.73 -12.36
N ASP A 404 0.12 6.76 -11.47
CA ASP A 404 0.62 5.42 -11.68
C ASP A 404 -0.51 4.49 -12.08
N PHE A 405 -0.20 3.51 -12.91
CA PHE A 405 -1.16 2.51 -13.34
C PHE A 405 -0.48 1.18 -13.59
N GLY A 406 -1.18 0.08 -13.33
CA GLY A 406 -0.57 -1.22 -13.40
C GLY A 406 -1.57 -2.36 -13.44
N ILE A 407 -1.02 -3.56 -13.62
CA ILE A 407 -1.72 -4.84 -13.49
C ILE A 407 -0.83 -5.85 -12.80
N SER A 408 -1.43 -6.82 -12.14
CA SER A 408 -0.78 -8.07 -11.78
C SER A 408 -1.28 -9.17 -12.70
N ALA A 409 -0.38 -9.85 -13.44
CA ALA A 409 -0.77 -10.86 -14.41
C ALA A 409 0.21 -12.04 -14.57
N VAL A 410 -0.32 -13.17 -15.02
CA VAL A 410 0.43 -14.36 -15.47
C VAL A 410 -0.08 -14.80 -16.85
N SER A 411 0.79 -15.36 -17.69
CA SER A 411 0.43 -15.89 -19.01
C SER A 411 0.27 -17.41 -18.98
N HIS A 412 -0.63 -17.93 -19.78
CA HIS A 412 -0.83 -19.38 -19.95
C HIS A 412 -0.02 -19.93 -21.11
N GLY A 413 0.59 -21.08 -20.90
CA GLY A 413 1.29 -21.85 -21.93
C GLY A 413 2.77 -22.06 -21.61
N THR A 414 3.57 -22.35 -22.63
CA THR A 414 4.99 -22.67 -22.47
C THR A 414 5.93 -21.48 -22.62
N ASN A 415 5.42 -20.33 -23.06
CA ASN A 415 6.22 -19.13 -23.33
C ASN A 415 5.55 -17.89 -22.75
N ALA A 416 6.38 -16.92 -22.37
CA ALA A 416 5.91 -15.60 -21.96
C ALA A 416 5.13 -14.90 -23.10
N GLY A 417 4.15 -14.10 -22.70
CA GLY A 417 3.32 -13.29 -23.61
C GLY A 417 3.51 -11.80 -23.43
N ALA A 418 2.77 -11.01 -24.19
CA ALA A 418 2.76 -9.56 -24.05
C ALA A 418 1.34 -9.02 -23.84
N LEU A 419 1.20 -8.20 -22.79
CA LEU A 419 0.05 -7.33 -22.57
C LEU A 419 0.49 -5.87 -22.73
N ARG A 420 -0.39 -5.05 -23.28
CA ARG A 420 -0.21 -3.60 -23.30
C ARG A 420 -1.23 -2.96 -22.38
N ILE A 421 -0.76 -2.18 -21.42
CA ILE A 421 -1.59 -1.34 -20.55
C ILE A 421 -1.50 0.11 -21.00
N THR A 422 -2.62 0.83 -20.98
CA THR A 422 -2.67 2.24 -21.39
C THR A 422 -3.51 3.07 -20.46
N LEU A 423 -3.14 4.34 -20.28
CA LEU A 423 -3.90 5.36 -19.55
C LEU A 423 -4.08 6.59 -20.43
N ASN A 424 -5.26 6.71 -21.06
CA ASN A 424 -5.49 7.64 -22.17
C ASN A 424 -6.58 8.66 -21.83
N GLN A 425 -6.37 9.93 -22.20
CA GLN A 425 -7.48 10.89 -22.19
C GLN A 425 -8.41 10.62 -23.37
N VAL A 426 -9.71 10.55 -23.14
CA VAL A 426 -10.72 10.35 -24.19
C VAL A 426 -11.81 11.41 -24.14
N ASN A 427 -12.33 11.78 -25.30
CA ASN A 427 -13.48 12.68 -25.41
C ASN A 427 -14.82 11.90 -25.37
N SER A 428 -15.94 12.62 -25.48
CA SER A 428 -17.29 12.04 -25.47
C SER A 428 -17.60 11.06 -26.61
N SER A 429 -16.84 11.10 -27.71
CA SER A 429 -16.96 10.14 -28.81
C SER A 429 -16.02 8.92 -28.65
N GLY A 430 -15.29 8.82 -27.53
CA GLY A 430 -14.29 7.79 -27.31
C GLY A 430 -12.98 7.97 -28.09
N LYS A 431 -12.76 9.13 -28.70
CA LYS A 431 -11.51 9.45 -29.40
C LYS A 431 -10.41 9.70 -28.37
N VAL A 432 -9.29 9.00 -28.53
CA VAL A 432 -8.07 9.22 -27.73
C VAL A 432 -7.48 10.59 -28.07
N LEU A 433 -7.27 11.41 -27.04
CA LEU A 433 -6.68 12.75 -27.11
C LEU A 433 -5.19 12.72 -26.74
N GLN A 434 -4.80 11.84 -25.81
CA GLN A 434 -3.43 11.62 -25.38
C GLN A 434 -3.23 10.13 -25.07
N LEU A 435 -2.07 9.60 -25.45
CA LEU A 435 -1.70 8.19 -25.25
C LEU A 435 -0.55 8.06 -24.26
N ASN A 436 -0.77 7.35 -23.16
CA ASN A 436 0.30 6.82 -22.32
C ASN A 436 0.19 5.30 -22.32
N ALA A 437 1.29 4.59 -22.57
CA ALA A 437 1.25 3.15 -22.73
C ALA A 437 2.54 2.48 -22.28
N VAL A 438 2.39 1.30 -21.69
CA VAL A 438 3.48 0.38 -21.38
C VAL A 438 3.13 -0.98 -21.97
N THR A 439 4.10 -1.64 -22.58
CA THR A 439 3.96 -3.04 -23.02
C THR A 439 4.82 -3.89 -22.11
N ALA A 440 4.18 -4.83 -21.41
CA ALA A 440 4.80 -5.73 -20.46
C ALA A 440 4.93 -7.12 -21.06
N THR A 441 6.07 -7.77 -20.81
CA THR A 441 6.24 -9.20 -21.08
C THR A 441 5.77 -9.97 -19.83
N ILE A 442 4.70 -10.73 -19.97
CA ILE A 442 4.05 -11.49 -18.91
C ILE A 442 4.63 -12.90 -18.90
N PRO A 443 5.26 -13.36 -17.80
CA PRO A 443 5.83 -14.69 -17.70
C PRO A 443 4.75 -15.76 -17.50
N THR A 444 5.10 -17.04 -17.66
CA THR A 444 4.20 -18.20 -17.43
C THR A 444 4.12 -18.63 -15.97
N GLY A 445 4.82 -17.92 -15.11
CA GLY A 445 4.91 -18.15 -13.68
C GLY A 445 5.83 -17.11 -13.07
N PHE A 446 5.77 -17.00 -11.74
CA PHE A 446 6.63 -16.13 -10.96
C PHE A 446 7.40 -16.98 -9.95
N ARG A 447 8.74 -17.00 -10.10
CA ARG A 447 9.66 -17.90 -9.38
C ARG A 447 9.26 -19.38 -9.47
N SER A 448 9.16 -20.06 -8.32
CA SER A 448 8.81 -21.48 -8.18
C SER A 448 7.32 -21.76 -8.40
N TYR A 449 6.51 -20.74 -8.66
CA TYR A 449 5.06 -20.86 -8.79
C TYR A 449 4.64 -20.63 -10.23
N THR A 450 3.95 -21.61 -10.80
CA THR A 450 3.32 -21.51 -12.12
C THR A 450 1.85 -21.13 -11.95
N ASP A 451 1.21 -20.68 -13.04
CA ASP A 451 -0.25 -20.53 -13.15
C ASP A 451 -1.04 -21.72 -12.58
N ALA A 452 -0.55 -22.94 -12.77
CA ALA A 452 -1.14 -24.17 -12.24
C ALA A 452 -1.15 -24.25 -10.69
N ASN A 453 -0.32 -23.45 -10.00
CA ASN A 453 -0.17 -23.47 -8.55
C ASN A 453 -0.91 -22.32 -7.86
N SER A 454 -1.00 -21.15 -8.49
CA SER A 454 -1.66 -19.96 -7.96
C SER A 454 -1.68 -18.84 -9.00
N VAL A 455 -2.84 -18.22 -9.22
CA VAL A 455 -2.91 -16.95 -9.97
C VAL A 455 -2.61 -15.75 -9.08
N TYR A 456 -2.66 -15.92 -7.75
CA TYR A 456 -2.33 -14.89 -6.77
C TYR A 456 -0.85 -14.50 -6.84
N ARG A 457 0.04 -15.43 -7.19
CA ARG A 457 1.48 -15.15 -7.41
C ARG A 457 1.77 -14.62 -8.81
N ALA A 458 0.92 -13.71 -9.29
CA ALA A 458 1.14 -13.01 -10.53
C ALA A 458 2.28 -11.99 -10.40
N ALA A 459 2.97 -11.71 -11.51
CA ALA A 459 3.95 -10.64 -11.54
C ALA A 459 3.23 -9.29 -11.73
N THR A 460 3.68 -8.25 -11.04
CA THR A 460 3.14 -6.90 -11.20
C THR A 460 3.90 -6.10 -12.25
N PHE A 461 3.15 -5.35 -13.05
CA PHE A 461 3.63 -4.55 -14.15
C PHE A 461 3.02 -3.16 -14.07
N THR A 462 3.88 -2.15 -14.03
CA THR A 462 3.47 -0.77 -13.81
C THR A 462 3.90 0.13 -14.98
N GLY A 463 3.16 1.21 -15.14
CA GLY A 463 3.47 2.36 -15.96
C GLY A 463 3.11 3.63 -15.19
N ASN A 464 3.59 4.76 -15.69
CA ASN A 464 3.33 6.05 -15.07
C ASN A 464 3.07 7.12 -16.13
N THR A 465 2.40 8.20 -15.71
CA THR A 465 2.42 9.45 -16.46
C THR A 465 3.72 10.17 -16.10
N THR A 466 4.68 10.18 -17.02
CA THR A 466 6.02 10.74 -16.79
C THR A 466 6.01 12.23 -16.41
N ALA A 467 4.92 12.93 -16.70
CA ALA A 467 4.66 14.30 -16.26
C ALA A 467 3.28 14.40 -15.59
N PRO A 468 3.08 15.41 -14.71
CA PRO A 468 1.76 15.80 -14.22
C PRO A 468 0.69 15.80 -15.31
N LEU A 469 -0.45 15.15 -15.03
CA LEU A 469 -1.50 14.98 -16.01
C LEU A 469 -2.23 16.31 -16.25
N ALA A 470 -1.96 16.95 -17.40
CA ALA A 470 -2.70 18.12 -17.86
C ALA A 470 -3.97 17.67 -18.61
N ILE A 471 -5.15 18.11 -18.17
CA ILE A 471 -6.41 17.69 -18.79
C ILE A 471 -6.57 18.35 -20.16
N ALA A 472 -6.63 17.53 -21.21
CA ALA A 472 -6.79 17.97 -22.58
C ALA A 472 -8.18 18.60 -22.78
N SER A 473 -8.25 19.64 -23.60
CA SER A 473 -9.54 20.26 -23.96
C SER A 473 -10.48 19.23 -24.58
N GLY A 474 -11.70 19.14 -24.04
CA GLY A 474 -12.71 18.17 -24.48
C GLY A 474 -12.54 16.75 -23.95
N ALA A 475 -11.57 16.49 -23.07
CA ALA A 475 -11.50 15.23 -22.34
C ALA A 475 -12.70 15.08 -21.41
N THR A 476 -13.35 13.92 -21.46
CA THR A 476 -14.47 13.58 -20.57
C THR A 476 -14.14 12.44 -19.62
N ALA A 477 -13.13 11.63 -19.96
CA ALA A 477 -12.65 10.53 -19.12
C ALA A 477 -11.17 10.22 -19.34
N ILE A 478 -10.61 9.49 -18.37
CA ILE A 478 -9.36 8.74 -18.52
C ILE A 478 -9.72 7.27 -18.73
N ARG A 479 -9.28 6.71 -19.85
CA ARG A 479 -9.43 5.30 -20.19
C ARG A 479 -8.21 4.53 -19.73
N PHE A 480 -8.39 3.66 -18.74
CA PHE A 480 -7.44 2.58 -18.48
C PHE A 480 -7.82 1.36 -19.31
N ALA A 481 -6.89 0.83 -20.09
CA ALA A 481 -7.15 -0.33 -20.95
C ALA A 481 -6.03 -1.36 -20.87
N ILE A 482 -6.42 -2.64 -20.96
CA ILE A 482 -5.54 -3.81 -21.03
C ILE A 482 -5.79 -4.50 -22.37
N SER A 483 -4.74 -4.61 -23.19
CA SER A 483 -4.83 -5.12 -24.56
C SER A 483 -3.87 -6.29 -24.76
N PRO A 484 -4.35 -7.52 -25.04
CA PRO A 484 -3.49 -8.64 -25.37
C PRO A 484 -2.77 -8.43 -26.70
N GLN A 485 -1.46 -8.71 -26.73
CA GLN A 485 -0.62 -8.52 -27.92
C GLN A 485 -0.15 -9.85 -28.53
N THR A 486 -0.05 -10.91 -27.73
CA THR A 486 0.39 -12.24 -28.21
C THR A 486 -0.79 -13.09 -28.66
N SER A 487 -0.77 -13.50 -29.94
CA SER A 487 -1.83 -14.33 -30.54
C SER A 487 -1.86 -15.73 -29.94
N ASN A 488 -3.04 -16.34 -29.89
CA ASN A 488 -3.26 -17.69 -29.35
C ASN A 488 -2.77 -17.88 -27.90
N MET A 489 -2.76 -16.81 -27.11
CA MET A 489 -2.37 -16.84 -25.71
C MET A 489 -3.49 -16.25 -24.84
N THR A 490 -3.60 -16.78 -23.63
CA THR A 490 -4.46 -16.24 -22.57
C THR A 490 -3.60 -15.76 -21.40
N PHE A 491 -4.12 -14.77 -20.69
CA PHE A 491 -3.47 -14.15 -19.55
C PHE A 491 -4.48 -14.11 -18.41
N ASP A 492 -4.04 -14.44 -17.21
CA ASP A 492 -4.84 -14.23 -16.00
C ASP A 492 -4.38 -12.92 -15.37
N VAL A 493 -5.26 -11.93 -15.38
CA VAL A 493 -5.04 -10.65 -14.75
C VAL A 493 -5.73 -10.66 -13.40
N LEU A 494 -4.95 -10.66 -12.32
CA LEU A 494 -5.43 -10.71 -10.94
C LEU A 494 -6.06 -9.39 -10.54
N ASP A 495 -5.34 -8.30 -10.74
CA ASP A 495 -5.76 -6.96 -10.38
C ASP A 495 -5.26 -5.90 -11.38
N ALA A 496 -5.85 -4.72 -11.30
CA ALA A 496 -5.47 -3.52 -12.01
C ALA A 496 -5.48 -2.32 -11.08
N CYS A 497 -4.64 -1.32 -11.32
CA CYS A 497 -4.62 -0.11 -10.52
C CYS A 497 -4.46 1.15 -11.37
N VAL A 498 -5.10 2.24 -10.93
CA VAL A 498 -4.83 3.61 -11.37
C VAL A 498 -4.82 4.48 -10.12
N MET A 499 -3.66 5.02 -9.78
CA MET A 499 -3.36 5.62 -8.49
C MET A 499 -2.78 7.01 -8.71
N PRO A 500 -3.26 8.06 -8.04
CA PRO A 500 -2.56 9.35 -8.08
C PRO A 500 -1.21 9.18 -7.36
N ARG A 501 -0.14 9.67 -7.99
CA ARG A 501 1.17 9.74 -7.37
C ARG A 501 1.27 11.04 -6.59
N GLY A 502 1.76 10.94 -5.36
CA GLY A 502 2.07 12.08 -4.51
C GLY A 502 0.93 13.08 -4.38
N GLN A 503 -0.12 12.71 -3.64
CA GLN A 503 -1.30 13.56 -3.49
C GLN A 503 -0.93 14.88 -2.79
N GLN A 504 -0.73 15.94 -3.58
CA GLN A 504 -0.49 17.32 -3.13
C GLN A 504 -1.80 18.04 -2.82
#